data_AF-A0A498JXX6-F1
#
_entry.id   AF-A0A498JXX6-F1
#
_cell.length_a   1.000
_cell.length_b   1.000
_cell.length_c   1.000
_cell.angle_alpha   90.00
_cell.angle_beta   90.00
_cell.angle_gamma   90.00
#
_symmetry.space_group_name_H-M   'P 1'
#
loop_
_entity.id
_entity.type
_entity.pdbx_description
1 polymer ?
#
loop_
_entity_poly.entity_id
_entity_poly.type
_entity_poly.pdbx_seq_one_letter_code
_entity_poly.pdbx_strand_id
1 'polypeptide(L)'
;MKNSAGVGAFYPFSRDHSDIHSSRQELYLWESVAASARKVLGLRYRLLPLFYTSMYEAHKNGTPIARPLFFSFPQDINAYEIRSQFLIGRGVLVSPVLKQGENSVEAYFTADNWFDLFNYTNSVNNVALDAQPDHITMHVREGNILALQGDALTTEAARKTAFELLVVVSSSEQSTGQVFLDDGEEAEMGGDGGNWTSVGFSSTTQNGSVHLSSKVENQGFALNQKLIIDNVTFIGLQNAGGVEGYTFNITRGANSTGDIKASLDSSQRFVTVQISGVAIPIGTEFELELKHGNALNSSGNKAFIGL
;
A
#
# COMPACT_ATOMS: atom_id res chain seq x y z
N MET A 1 -19.47 10.77 14.81
CA MET A 1 -18.06 11.18 14.91
C MET A 1 -17.08 10.08 14.57
N LYS A 2 -17.13 8.89 15.19
CA LYS A 2 -16.21 7.76 14.88
C LYS A 2 -16.14 7.42 13.37
N ASN A 3 -17.29 7.18 12.73
CA ASN A 3 -17.35 6.87 11.30
C ASN A 3 -16.86 8.04 10.43
N SER A 4 -17.17 9.29 10.83
CA SER A 4 -16.73 10.52 10.15
C SER A 4 -15.22 10.70 10.23
N ALA A 5 -14.60 10.51 11.39
CA ALA A 5 -13.15 10.56 11.58
C ALA A 5 -12.46 9.47 10.77
N GLY A 6 -13.08 8.29 10.72
CA GLY A 6 -12.60 7.19 9.92
C GLY A 6 -12.53 7.52 8.42
N VAL A 7 -13.64 7.91 7.79
CA VAL A 7 -13.64 8.18 6.33
C VAL A 7 -12.84 9.44 6.01
N GLY A 8 -12.94 10.44 6.89
CA GLY A 8 -12.23 11.71 6.78
C GLY A 8 -10.71 11.56 6.85
N ALA A 9 -10.20 10.51 7.51
CA ALA A 9 -8.77 10.19 7.52
C ALA A 9 -8.22 9.86 6.12
N PHE A 10 -9.06 9.59 5.13
CA PHE A 10 -8.62 9.24 3.77
C PHE A 10 -8.99 10.30 2.73
N TYR A 11 -9.53 11.44 3.14
CA TYR A 11 -9.66 12.59 2.26
C TYR A 11 -8.29 13.18 1.91
N PRO A 12 -8.08 13.69 0.68
CA PRO A 12 -6.83 14.41 0.35
C PRO A 12 -6.57 15.55 1.34
N PHE A 13 -7.59 16.35 1.63
CA PHE A 13 -7.61 17.33 2.71
C PHE A 13 -8.39 16.77 3.91
N SER A 14 -7.67 16.42 4.97
CA SER A 14 -8.24 15.83 6.19
C SER A 14 -8.16 16.82 7.34
N ARG A 15 -9.30 17.37 7.75
CA ARG A 15 -9.40 18.37 8.83
C ARG A 15 -10.67 18.16 9.64
N ASP A 16 -10.52 18.12 10.96
CA ASP A 16 -11.63 18.28 11.90
C ASP A 16 -11.88 19.78 12.13
N HIS A 17 -13.11 20.22 11.89
CA HIS A 17 -13.52 21.60 12.07
C HIS A 17 -14.99 21.67 12.51
N SER A 18 -15.32 22.64 13.35
CA SER A 18 -16.64 22.81 13.95
C SER A 18 -17.01 24.28 14.06
N ASP A 19 -18.32 24.55 14.11
CA ASP A 19 -18.88 25.89 14.32
C ASP A 19 -18.68 26.35 15.78
N ILE A 20 -18.54 27.66 15.99
CA ILE A 20 -18.28 28.27 17.30
C ILE A 20 -19.34 27.95 18.37
N HIS A 21 -20.58 27.68 17.96
CA HIS A 21 -21.69 27.37 18.87
C HIS A 21 -21.99 25.88 19.00
N SER A 22 -21.26 25.03 18.27
CA SER A 22 -21.41 23.58 18.36
C SER A 22 -20.59 22.99 19.53
N SER A 23 -20.96 21.79 19.96
CA SER A 23 -20.14 21.04 20.93
C SER A 23 -18.76 20.78 20.34
N ARG A 24 -17.74 20.90 21.20
CA ARG A 24 -16.38 20.45 20.91
C ARG A 24 -16.38 19.01 20.40
N GLN A 25 -15.52 18.73 19.42
CA GLN A 25 -15.49 17.45 18.72
C GLN A 25 -14.09 16.92 18.42
N GLU A 26 -13.07 17.47 19.07
CA GLU A 26 -11.69 17.04 18.92
C GLU A 26 -11.56 15.52 19.20
N LEU A 27 -10.76 14.84 18.38
CA LEU A 27 -10.66 13.37 18.36
C LEU A 27 -10.25 12.73 19.70
N TYR A 28 -9.60 13.49 20.58
CA TYR A 28 -9.16 13.01 21.90
C TYR A 28 -10.27 13.01 22.97
N LEU A 29 -11.42 13.63 22.71
CA LEU A 29 -12.46 13.79 23.73
C LEU A 29 -13.18 12.49 24.09
N TRP A 30 -13.23 11.52 23.16
CA TRP A 30 -13.84 10.21 23.39
C TRP A 30 -12.83 9.11 23.09
N GLU A 31 -12.59 8.21 24.04
CA GLU A 31 -11.58 7.16 23.88
C GLU A 31 -11.85 6.26 22.66
N SER A 32 -13.12 5.95 22.39
CA SER A 32 -13.49 5.15 21.20
C SER A 32 -13.20 5.87 19.88
N VAL A 33 -13.31 7.20 19.86
CA VAL A 33 -12.94 8.03 18.70
C VAL A 33 -11.42 8.13 18.61
N ALA A 34 -10.72 8.35 19.73
CA ALA A 34 -9.27 8.44 19.79
C ALA A 34 -8.59 7.14 19.33
N ALA A 35 -9.07 5.98 19.79
CA ALA A 35 -8.57 4.67 19.37
C ALA A 35 -8.78 4.43 17.87
N SER A 36 -9.98 4.74 17.36
CA SER A 36 -10.26 4.66 15.93
C SER A 36 -9.37 5.61 15.13
N ALA A 37 -9.20 6.85 15.61
CA ALA A 37 -8.38 7.87 14.98
C ALA A 37 -6.91 7.45 14.88
N ARG A 38 -6.31 6.94 15.98
CA ARG A 38 -4.93 6.43 15.97
C ARG A 38 -4.73 5.35 14.89
N LYS A 39 -5.69 4.43 14.78
CA LYS A 39 -5.64 3.35 13.79
C LYS A 39 -5.72 3.86 12.34
N VAL A 40 -6.73 4.66 12.00
CA VAL A 40 -6.92 5.14 10.62
C VAL A 40 -5.90 6.19 10.22
N LEU A 41 -5.49 7.08 11.13
CA LEU A 41 -4.44 8.06 10.88
C LEU A 41 -3.07 7.39 10.82
N GLY A 42 -2.80 6.34 11.61
CA GLY A 42 -1.60 5.53 11.46
C GLY A 42 -1.47 4.97 10.04
N LEU A 43 -2.53 4.33 9.52
CA LEU A 43 -2.54 3.85 8.13
C LEU A 43 -2.41 5.02 7.12
N ARG A 44 -3.11 6.14 7.32
CA ARG A 44 -2.95 7.34 6.48
C ARG A 44 -1.50 7.79 6.43
N TYR A 45 -0.81 7.82 7.57
CA TYR A 45 0.58 8.25 7.66
C TYR A 45 1.52 7.28 6.93
N ARG A 46 1.30 5.97 7.05
CA ARG A 46 2.02 4.97 6.24
C ARG A 46 1.80 5.17 4.73
N LEU A 47 0.61 5.63 4.33
CA LEU A 47 0.22 5.92 2.94
C LEU A 47 0.60 7.33 2.46
N LEU A 48 1.27 8.16 3.26
CA LEU A 48 1.69 9.50 2.81
C LEU A 48 2.46 9.48 1.48
N PRO A 49 3.37 8.53 1.19
CA PRO A 49 4.03 8.46 -0.11
C PRO A 49 3.04 8.24 -1.27
N LEU A 50 1.97 7.45 -1.07
CA LEU A 50 0.90 7.26 -2.06
C LEU A 50 0.11 8.56 -2.27
N PHE A 51 -0.29 9.24 -1.19
CA PHE A 51 -1.01 10.52 -1.31
C PHE A 51 -0.15 11.58 -2.00
N TYR A 52 1.14 11.66 -1.66
CA TYR A 52 2.07 12.63 -2.23
C TYR A 52 2.37 12.34 -3.71
N THR A 53 2.55 11.07 -4.07
CA THR A 53 2.71 10.66 -5.47
C THR A 53 1.42 10.92 -6.27
N SER A 54 0.25 10.69 -5.67
CA SER A 54 -1.02 11.02 -6.31
C SER A 54 -1.20 12.53 -6.51
N MET A 55 -0.68 13.35 -5.59
CA MET A 55 -0.64 14.82 -5.73
C MET A 55 0.27 15.25 -6.88
N TYR A 56 1.43 14.60 -7.02
CA TYR A 56 2.32 14.79 -8.16
C TYR A 56 1.65 14.46 -9.48
N GLU A 57 0.97 13.30 -9.57
CA GLU A 57 0.19 12.92 -10.76
C GLU A 57 -0.88 13.98 -11.06
N ALA A 58 -1.66 14.39 -10.04
CA ALA A 58 -2.69 15.41 -10.19
C ALA A 58 -2.13 16.73 -10.73
N HIS A 59 -0.96 17.16 -10.22
CA HIS A 59 -0.28 18.35 -10.69
C HIS A 59 0.19 18.21 -12.15
N LYS A 60 0.79 17.08 -12.53
CA LYS A 60 1.37 16.89 -13.86
C LYS A 60 0.34 16.64 -14.96
N ASN A 61 -0.74 15.90 -14.68
CA ASN A 61 -1.67 15.44 -15.71
C ASN A 61 -3.16 15.58 -15.36
N GLY A 62 -3.50 16.18 -14.21
CA GLY A 62 -4.88 16.44 -13.80
C GLY A 62 -5.63 15.23 -13.24
N THR A 63 -4.97 14.09 -13.03
CA THR A 63 -5.65 12.90 -12.50
C THR A 63 -5.99 13.09 -11.01
N PRO A 64 -7.25 12.93 -10.55
CA PRO A 64 -7.62 13.21 -9.16
C PRO A 64 -6.89 12.31 -8.15
N ILE A 65 -6.69 12.79 -6.91
CA ILE A 65 -6.12 11.94 -5.84
C ILE A 65 -7.13 10.88 -5.39
N ALA A 66 -8.33 11.35 -5.01
CA ALA A 66 -9.48 10.50 -4.73
C ALA A 66 -10.29 10.35 -6.03
N ARG A 67 -10.47 9.11 -6.50
CA ARG A 67 -11.04 8.79 -7.82
C ARG A 67 -12.29 7.91 -7.65
N PRO A 68 -13.30 8.06 -8.50
CA PRO A 68 -14.38 7.07 -8.57
C PRO A 68 -13.86 5.76 -9.18
N LEU A 69 -14.51 4.64 -8.90
CA LEU A 69 -14.01 3.31 -9.29
C LEU A 69 -13.85 3.17 -10.81
N PHE A 70 -14.74 3.76 -11.60
CA PHE A 70 -14.69 3.68 -13.07
C PHE A 70 -13.43 4.31 -13.69
N PHE A 71 -12.64 5.12 -12.95
CA PHE A 71 -11.33 5.60 -13.44
C PHE A 71 -10.33 4.45 -13.64
N SER A 72 -10.37 3.45 -12.75
CA SER A 72 -9.53 2.26 -12.85
C SER A 72 -10.23 1.11 -13.59
N PHE A 73 -11.57 1.11 -13.60
CA PHE A 73 -12.39 0.04 -14.18
C PHE A 73 -13.41 0.59 -15.20
N PRO A 74 -12.97 1.24 -16.30
CA PRO A 74 -13.89 1.86 -17.24
C PRO A 74 -14.73 0.85 -18.04
N GLN A 75 -14.33 -0.43 -18.06
CA GLN A 75 -15.07 -1.50 -18.72
C GLN A 75 -16.11 -2.18 -17.80
N ASP A 76 -16.08 -1.85 -16.50
CA ASP A 76 -17.04 -2.38 -15.53
C ASP A 76 -18.19 -1.40 -15.35
N ILE A 77 -19.33 -1.69 -15.99
CA ILE A 77 -20.51 -0.82 -15.96
C ILE A 77 -21.04 -0.63 -14.54
N ASN A 78 -20.88 -1.60 -13.64
CA ASN A 78 -21.35 -1.46 -12.26
C ASN A 78 -20.56 -0.37 -11.50
N ALA A 79 -19.28 -0.18 -11.84
CA ALA A 79 -18.42 0.82 -11.22
C ALA A 79 -18.90 2.27 -11.46
N TYR A 80 -19.75 2.50 -12.46
CA TYR A 80 -20.35 3.82 -12.76
C TYR A 80 -21.44 4.20 -11.76
N GLU A 81 -22.11 3.21 -11.15
CA GLU A 81 -23.20 3.43 -10.21
C GLU A 81 -22.74 3.53 -8.75
N ILE A 82 -21.48 3.24 -8.47
CA ILE A 82 -20.92 3.27 -7.12
C ILE A 82 -20.72 4.72 -6.66
N ARG A 83 -21.38 5.08 -5.55
CA ARG A 83 -21.36 6.44 -4.96
C ARG A 83 -20.90 6.46 -3.50
N SER A 84 -20.76 5.29 -2.88
CA SER A 84 -20.43 5.12 -1.46
C SER A 84 -18.98 4.69 -1.21
N GLN A 85 -18.19 4.47 -2.27
CA GLN A 85 -16.79 4.05 -2.21
C GLN A 85 -15.95 4.92 -3.15
N PHE A 86 -14.65 5.00 -2.89
CA PHE A 86 -13.72 5.72 -3.74
C PHE A 86 -12.32 5.09 -3.69
N LEU A 87 -11.53 5.32 -4.72
CA LEU A 87 -10.13 4.94 -4.80
C LEU A 87 -9.23 6.09 -4.35
N ILE A 88 -8.09 5.76 -3.73
CA ILE A 88 -6.90 6.61 -3.66
C ILE A 88 -5.88 6.06 -4.65
N GLY A 89 -5.45 6.92 -5.58
CA GLY A 89 -4.67 6.47 -6.72
C GLY A 89 -5.42 5.43 -7.55
N ARG A 90 -4.69 4.47 -8.13
CA ARG A 90 -5.29 3.48 -9.05
C ARG A 90 -5.91 2.27 -8.34
N GLY A 91 -5.38 1.88 -7.18
CA GLY A 91 -5.59 0.53 -6.65
C GLY A 91 -6.00 0.43 -5.18
N VAL A 92 -6.12 1.53 -4.44
CA VAL A 92 -6.48 1.51 -3.01
C VAL A 92 -7.92 1.94 -2.82
N LEU A 93 -8.80 1.00 -2.48
CA LEU A 93 -10.24 1.21 -2.31
C LEU A 93 -10.60 1.52 -0.87
N VAL A 94 -11.35 2.60 -0.67
CA VAL A 94 -11.95 3.00 0.60
C VAL A 94 -13.43 2.63 0.59
N SER A 95 -13.84 1.78 1.52
CA SER A 95 -15.23 1.35 1.68
C SER A 95 -15.73 1.68 3.10
N PRO A 96 -16.28 2.89 3.30
CA PRO A 96 -16.69 3.39 4.61
C PRO A 96 -18.09 2.91 5.04
N VAL A 97 -18.30 2.75 6.35
CA VAL A 97 -19.63 2.58 6.95
C VAL A 97 -20.31 3.96 7.08
N LEU A 98 -21.37 4.19 6.29
CA LEU A 98 -22.02 5.51 6.17
C LEU A 98 -23.32 5.65 6.95
N LYS A 99 -23.91 4.55 7.43
CA LYS A 99 -25.18 4.53 8.17
C LYS A 99 -24.94 4.47 9.67
N GLN A 100 -25.71 5.24 10.44
CA GLN A 100 -25.62 5.25 11.91
C GLN A 100 -26.11 3.91 12.49
N GLY A 101 -25.37 3.36 13.45
CA GLY A 101 -25.72 2.11 14.13
C GLY A 101 -25.36 0.86 13.34
N GLU A 102 -24.96 1.00 12.08
CA GLU A 102 -24.42 -0.11 11.29
C GLU A 102 -22.97 -0.38 11.67
N ASN A 103 -22.66 -1.67 11.66
CA ASN A 103 -21.34 -2.21 11.96
C ASN A 103 -20.73 -2.91 10.74
N SER A 104 -21.51 -3.15 9.69
CA SER A 104 -21.11 -3.74 8.41
C SER A 104 -21.27 -2.72 7.26
N VAL A 105 -20.57 -2.95 6.15
CA VAL A 105 -20.78 -2.22 4.87
C VAL A 105 -20.83 -3.21 3.73
N GLU A 106 -21.92 -3.18 2.97
CA GLU A 106 -21.99 -3.81 1.66
C GLU A 106 -21.17 -2.97 0.68
N ALA A 107 -20.00 -3.49 0.30
CA ALA A 107 -19.07 -2.84 -0.60
C ALA A 107 -18.95 -3.64 -1.91
N TYR A 108 -18.93 -2.91 -3.02
CA TYR A 108 -18.65 -3.44 -4.33
C TYR A 108 -17.16 -3.71 -4.50
N PHE A 109 -16.83 -4.91 -4.98
CA PHE A 109 -15.49 -5.31 -5.42
C PHE A 109 -15.58 -5.83 -6.84
N THR A 110 -14.57 -5.53 -7.64
CA THR A 110 -14.38 -6.16 -8.95
C THR A 110 -14.04 -7.64 -8.80
N ALA A 111 -13.98 -8.37 -9.91
CA ALA A 111 -13.58 -9.79 -9.92
C ALA A 111 -12.11 -10.05 -9.52
N ASP A 112 -11.32 -8.98 -9.37
CA ASP A 112 -9.93 -9.05 -8.93
C ASP A 112 -9.81 -9.45 -7.46
N ASN A 113 -8.59 -9.81 -7.05
CA ASN A 113 -8.26 -10.01 -5.64
C ASN A 113 -7.94 -8.68 -4.95
N TRP A 114 -8.55 -8.46 -3.79
CA TRP A 114 -8.37 -7.28 -2.96
C TRP A 114 -7.92 -7.68 -1.57
N PHE A 115 -6.94 -6.97 -1.00
CA PHE A 115 -6.31 -7.32 0.27
C PHE A 115 -6.44 -6.18 1.27
N ASP A 116 -6.84 -6.49 2.50
CA ASP A 116 -7.06 -5.51 3.57
C ASP A 116 -5.73 -4.89 4.01
N LEU A 117 -5.63 -3.55 3.97
CA LEU A 117 -4.42 -2.82 4.34
C LEU A 117 -4.17 -2.75 5.86
N PHE A 118 -5.16 -3.06 6.69
CA PHE A 118 -4.98 -3.22 8.13
C PHE A 118 -4.55 -4.63 8.52
N ASN A 119 -4.86 -5.63 7.69
CA ASN A 119 -4.45 -7.01 7.91
C ASN A 119 -4.36 -7.78 6.57
N TYR A 120 -3.13 -7.95 6.07
CA TYR A 120 -2.88 -8.62 4.79
C TYR A 120 -3.34 -10.09 4.73
N THR A 121 -3.64 -10.72 5.87
CA THR A 121 -4.22 -12.08 5.88
C THR A 121 -5.69 -12.11 5.45
N ASN A 122 -6.33 -10.96 5.30
CA ASN A 122 -7.70 -10.86 4.85
C ASN A 122 -7.72 -10.45 3.38
N SER A 123 -8.34 -11.28 2.56
CA SER A 123 -8.57 -10.99 1.14
C SER A 123 -10.03 -11.16 0.80
N VAL A 124 -10.49 -10.42 -0.20
CA VAL A 124 -11.82 -10.55 -0.78
C VAL A 124 -11.74 -10.63 -2.30
N ASN A 125 -12.62 -11.46 -2.83
CA ASN A 125 -12.87 -11.61 -4.25
C ASN A 125 -14.39 -11.79 -4.40
N ASN A 126 -15.05 -10.83 -5.05
CA ASN A 126 -16.42 -10.96 -5.56
C ASN A 126 -17.56 -11.22 -4.54
N VAL A 127 -17.49 -10.70 -3.30
CA VAL A 127 -18.56 -10.86 -2.28
C VAL A 127 -18.71 -9.59 -1.43
N ALA A 128 -19.94 -9.32 -0.97
CA ALA A 128 -20.26 -8.34 0.06
C ALA A 128 -19.51 -8.62 1.37
N LEU A 129 -18.93 -7.58 1.99
CA LEU A 129 -18.20 -7.70 3.25
C LEU A 129 -19.14 -7.64 4.46
N ASP A 130 -18.99 -8.59 5.38
CA ASP A 130 -19.28 -8.31 6.79
C ASP A 130 -18.20 -7.35 7.28
N ALA A 131 -18.44 -6.04 7.19
CA ALA A 131 -17.55 -5.13 7.89
C ALA A 131 -17.65 -5.43 9.39
N GLN A 132 -16.49 -5.56 10.01
CA GLN A 132 -16.41 -5.74 11.45
C GLN A 132 -16.81 -4.41 12.11
N PRO A 133 -17.52 -4.41 13.26
CA PRO A 133 -18.09 -3.23 13.94
C PRO A 133 -17.19 -2.01 14.14
N ASP A 134 -15.88 -2.15 13.95
CA ASP A 134 -14.86 -1.15 14.24
C ASP A 134 -13.87 -0.92 13.07
N HIS A 135 -14.22 -1.33 11.85
CA HIS A 135 -13.33 -1.21 10.70
C HIS A 135 -13.95 -0.37 9.59
N ILE A 136 -13.28 0.75 9.27
CA ILE A 136 -13.28 1.18 7.87
C ILE A 136 -12.40 0.21 7.12
N THR A 137 -12.96 -0.32 6.05
CA THR A 137 -12.25 -1.28 5.23
C THR A 137 -11.52 -0.53 4.12
N MET A 138 -10.20 -0.71 4.08
CA MET A 138 -9.36 -0.21 3.01
C MET A 138 -8.63 -1.39 2.38
N HIS A 139 -8.79 -1.56 1.08
CA HIS A 139 -8.20 -2.69 0.38
C HIS A 139 -7.28 -2.21 -0.75
N VAL A 140 -6.23 -2.97 -1.02
CA VAL A 140 -5.40 -2.80 -2.21
C VAL A 140 -5.67 -3.93 -3.20
N ARG A 141 -5.88 -3.58 -4.47
CA ARG A 141 -6.09 -4.54 -5.56
C ARG A 141 -4.76 -5.19 -5.97
N GLU A 142 -4.82 -6.46 -6.37
CA GLU A 142 -3.74 -7.08 -7.14
C GLU A 142 -3.29 -6.24 -8.35
N GLY A 143 -2.04 -6.42 -8.76
CA GLY A 143 -1.46 -5.60 -9.84
C GLY A 143 -0.94 -4.24 -9.37
N ASN A 144 -0.90 -3.96 -8.06
CA ASN A 144 -0.36 -2.71 -7.52
C ASN A 144 0.87 -2.94 -6.64
N ILE A 145 1.77 -1.97 -6.66
CA ILE A 145 2.90 -1.88 -5.72
C ILE A 145 2.76 -0.57 -4.96
N LEU A 146 2.79 -0.61 -3.63
CA LEU A 146 2.75 0.57 -2.78
C LEU A 146 4.09 0.77 -2.09
N ALA A 147 4.63 2.00 -2.17
CA ALA A 147 5.69 2.44 -1.28
C ALA A 147 5.05 3.03 -0.02
N LEU A 148 5.32 2.40 1.13
CA LEU A 148 4.83 2.80 2.44
C LEU A 148 6.00 3.31 3.27
N GLN A 149 5.73 4.23 4.19
CA GLN A 149 6.66 4.59 5.26
C GLN A 149 6.08 4.17 6.62
N GLY A 150 6.85 4.33 7.69
CA GLY A 150 6.36 4.21 9.06
C GLY A 150 5.39 5.33 9.41
N ASP A 151 4.50 5.06 10.36
CA ASP A 151 3.70 6.11 10.98
C ASP A 151 4.53 6.92 11.98
N ALA A 152 4.11 8.16 12.21
CA ALA A 152 4.72 9.06 13.17
C ALA A 152 3.72 10.14 13.59
N LEU A 153 4.07 10.94 14.59
CA LEU A 153 3.22 12.05 15.04
C LEU A 153 3.21 13.25 14.08
N THR A 154 4.21 13.35 13.19
CA THR A 154 4.36 14.43 12.21
C THR A 154 4.81 13.88 10.86
N THR A 155 4.50 14.59 9.77
CA THR A 155 4.94 14.23 8.42
C THR A 155 6.47 14.27 8.29
N GLU A 156 7.12 15.23 8.96
CA GLU A 156 8.58 15.33 9.00
C GLU A 156 9.24 14.09 9.62
N ALA A 157 8.67 13.56 10.71
CA ALA A 157 9.16 12.34 11.33
C ALA A 157 8.86 11.10 10.47
N ALA A 158 7.67 11.01 9.88
CA ALA A 158 7.29 9.91 8.98
C ALA A 158 8.25 9.80 7.79
N ARG A 159 8.61 10.95 7.18
CA ARG A 159 9.56 11.03 6.05
C ARG A 159 10.95 10.50 6.35
N LYS A 160 11.36 10.43 7.63
CA LYS A 160 12.66 9.90 8.08
C LYS A 160 12.66 8.39 8.33
N THR A 161 11.49 7.76 8.30
CA THR A 161 11.38 6.30 8.45
C THR A 161 11.75 5.59 7.15
N ALA A 162 12.23 4.35 7.28
CA ALA A 162 12.51 3.51 6.12
C ALA A 162 11.23 3.14 5.36
N PHE A 163 11.38 2.87 4.07
CA PHE A 163 10.29 2.40 3.22
C PHE A 163 10.01 0.91 3.43
N GLU A 164 8.74 0.55 3.32
CA GLU A 164 8.26 -0.79 3.04
C GLU A 164 7.65 -0.80 1.63
N LEU A 165 8.06 -1.74 0.78
CA LEU A 165 7.37 -2.00 -0.48
C LEU A 165 6.36 -3.12 -0.31
N LEU A 166 5.07 -2.80 -0.49
CA LEU A 166 4.00 -3.78 -0.57
C LEU A 166 3.73 -4.15 -2.03
N VAL A 167 4.07 -5.37 -2.42
CA VAL A 167 3.87 -5.93 -3.76
C VAL A 167 2.64 -6.81 -3.75
N VAL A 168 1.56 -6.36 -4.40
CA VAL A 168 0.31 -7.11 -4.50
C VAL A 168 0.30 -7.88 -5.81
N VAL A 169 0.79 -9.11 -5.75
CA VAL A 169 1.05 -9.95 -6.92
C VAL A 169 -0.26 -10.30 -7.63
N SER A 170 -0.26 -10.15 -8.95
CA SER A 170 -1.32 -10.64 -9.83
C SER A 170 -0.82 -11.81 -10.67
N SER A 171 -1.72 -12.77 -10.95
CA SER A 171 -1.47 -13.86 -11.91
C SER A 171 -1.79 -13.50 -13.36
N SER A 172 -2.54 -12.40 -13.59
CA SER A 172 -3.04 -12.01 -14.92
C SER A 172 -2.30 -10.82 -15.51
N GLU A 173 -1.64 -10.00 -14.68
CA GLU A 173 -1.01 -8.75 -15.13
C GLU A 173 0.27 -8.43 -14.34
N GLN A 174 1.08 -7.53 -14.91
CA GLN A 174 2.23 -6.95 -14.21
C GLN A 174 1.74 -6.07 -13.06
N SER A 175 2.33 -6.25 -11.88
CA SER A 175 2.10 -5.33 -10.77
C SER A 175 2.97 -4.09 -10.91
N THR A 176 2.40 -2.89 -10.79
CA THR A 176 3.16 -1.64 -10.95
C THR A 176 2.86 -0.64 -9.85
N GLY A 177 3.82 0.23 -9.58
CA GLY A 177 3.68 1.33 -8.62
C GLY A 177 4.69 2.43 -8.88
N GLN A 178 4.54 3.55 -8.21
CA GLN A 178 5.45 4.68 -8.29
C GLN A 178 5.57 5.37 -6.93
N VAL A 179 6.72 5.97 -6.66
CA VAL A 179 6.89 6.95 -5.60
C VAL A 179 7.60 8.18 -6.13
N PHE A 180 7.05 9.36 -5.83
CA PHE A 180 7.68 10.64 -6.08
C PHE A 180 8.20 11.23 -4.76
N LEU A 181 9.43 11.73 -4.76
CA LEU A 181 10.17 12.21 -3.61
C LEU A 181 10.79 13.57 -3.92
N ASP A 182 10.57 14.57 -3.10
CA ASP A 182 11.24 15.87 -3.12
C ASP A 182 11.35 16.39 -1.68
N ASP A 183 11.78 17.63 -1.46
CA ASP A 183 11.88 18.21 -0.12
C ASP A 183 10.51 18.51 0.56
N GLY A 184 9.41 18.45 -0.18
CA GLY A 184 8.05 18.73 0.28
C GLY A 184 7.65 20.21 0.26
N GLU A 185 8.56 21.11 -0.11
CA GLU A 185 8.40 22.56 0.01
C GLU A 185 8.76 23.33 -1.28
N GLU A 186 9.42 22.70 -2.27
CA GLU A 186 9.71 23.34 -3.55
C GLU A 186 8.45 23.90 -4.21
N ALA A 187 8.53 25.15 -4.67
CA ALA A 187 7.42 25.83 -5.32
C ALA A 187 6.99 25.14 -6.63
N GLU A 188 7.94 24.57 -7.37
CA GLU A 188 7.70 23.85 -8.62
C GLU A 188 7.93 22.36 -8.45
N MET A 189 6.84 21.61 -8.23
CA MET A 189 6.89 20.17 -8.01
C MET A 189 7.44 19.42 -9.24
N GLY A 190 8.60 18.78 -9.06
CA GLY A 190 9.28 18.08 -10.14
C GLY A 190 9.75 19.04 -11.25
N GLY A 191 10.25 20.22 -10.88
CA GLY A 191 10.81 21.22 -11.78
C GLY A 191 12.24 20.91 -12.23
N ASP A 192 12.80 21.78 -13.08
CA ASP A 192 14.11 21.59 -13.72
C ASP A 192 15.30 21.67 -12.74
N GLY A 193 15.07 22.14 -11.50
CA GLY A 193 16.08 22.18 -10.44
C GLY A 193 16.58 20.80 -10.00
N GLY A 194 15.85 19.73 -10.32
CA GLY A 194 16.29 18.34 -10.14
C GLY A 194 16.40 17.88 -8.68
N ASN A 195 15.86 18.65 -7.73
CA ASN A 195 15.84 18.33 -6.30
C ASN A 195 14.66 17.40 -5.95
N TRP A 196 14.50 16.35 -6.74
CA TRP A 196 13.46 15.35 -6.61
C TRP A 196 13.96 14.02 -7.18
N THR A 197 13.29 12.93 -6.82
CA THR A 197 13.50 11.59 -7.35
C THR A 197 12.15 10.95 -7.64
N SER A 198 12.02 10.32 -8.80
CA SER A 198 10.86 9.51 -9.16
C SER A 198 11.31 8.06 -9.32
N VAL A 199 10.64 7.13 -8.64
CA VAL A 199 10.96 5.70 -8.73
C VAL A 199 9.74 4.93 -9.18
N GLY A 200 9.84 4.28 -10.34
CA GLY A 200 8.84 3.34 -10.84
C GLY A 200 9.18 1.92 -10.41
N PHE A 201 8.20 1.19 -9.92
CA PHE A 201 8.34 -0.23 -9.54
C PHE A 201 7.53 -1.10 -10.49
N SER A 202 8.07 -2.27 -10.81
CA SER A 202 7.39 -3.25 -11.66
C SER A 202 7.67 -4.67 -11.18
N SER A 203 6.63 -5.51 -11.12
CA SER A 203 6.75 -6.90 -10.68
C SER A 203 5.99 -7.85 -11.61
N THR A 204 6.64 -8.94 -12.01
CA THR A 204 6.05 -9.98 -12.87
C THR A 204 6.30 -11.37 -12.31
N THR A 205 5.33 -12.26 -12.50
CA THR A 205 5.46 -13.68 -12.16
C THR A 205 5.83 -14.46 -13.40
N GLN A 206 6.98 -15.15 -13.40
CA GLN A 206 7.46 -15.97 -14.52
C GLN A 206 8.05 -17.27 -13.98
N ASN A 207 7.65 -18.42 -14.55
CA ASN A 207 8.20 -19.75 -14.21
C ASN A 207 8.25 -20.04 -12.69
N GLY A 208 7.23 -19.63 -11.94
CA GLY A 208 7.17 -19.84 -10.48
C GLY A 208 8.04 -18.90 -9.64
N SER A 209 8.64 -17.88 -10.26
CA SER A 209 9.41 -16.83 -9.59
C SER A 209 8.74 -15.47 -9.76
N VAL A 210 8.79 -14.64 -8.73
CA VAL A 210 8.34 -13.24 -8.79
C VAL A 210 9.57 -12.36 -8.93
N HIS A 211 9.64 -11.60 -10.02
CA HIS A 211 10.71 -10.65 -10.28
C HIS A 211 10.19 -9.24 -10.02
N LEU A 212 10.83 -8.51 -9.11
CA LEU A 212 10.56 -7.09 -8.84
C LEU A 212 11.77 -6.26 -9.27
N SER A 213 11.52 -5.14 -9.94
CA SER A 213 12.55 -4.20 -10.35
C SER A 213 12.11 -2.76 -10.14
N SER A 214 13.09 -1.86 -10.09
CA SER A 214 12.88 -0.41 -10.09
C SER A 214 13.56 0.29 -11.26
N LYS A 215 12.97 1.42 -11.66
CA LYS A 215 13.58 2.42 -12.55
C LYS A 215 13.60 3.75 -11.83
N VAL A 216 14.73 4.43 -11.85
CA VAL A 216 14.93 5.68 -11.09
C VAL A 216 15.20 6.83 -12.04
N GLU A 217 14.45 7.91 -11.87
CA GLU A 217 14.68 9.21 -12.48
C GLU A 217 15.15 10.21 -11.41
N ASN A 218 16.20 10.97 -11.72
CA ASN A 218 16.82 11.93 -10.81
C ASN A 218 17.16 11.36 -9.42
N GLN A 219 18.05 10.37 -9.38
CA GLN A 219 18.45 9.68 -8.14
C GLN A 219 19.03 10.58 -7.02
N GLY A 220 19.49 11.79 -7.34
CA GLY A 220 20.28 12.63 -6.45
C GLY A 220 19.58 12.95 -5.13
N PHE A 221 18.30 13.34 -5.18
CA PHE A 221 17.55 13.70 -3.97
C PHE A 221 17.45 12.52 -3.00
N ALA A 222 16.91 11.38 -3.45
CA ALA A 222 16.71 10.21 -2.60
C ALA A 222 18.02 9.67 -2.01
N LEU A 223 19.12 9.68 -2.79
CA LEU A 223 20.44 9.24 -2.31
C LEU A 223 21.03 10.20 -1.27
N ASN A 224 20.87 11.51 -1.47
CA ASN A 224 21.32 12.52 -0.49
C ASN A 224 20.55 12.43 0.82
N GLN A 225 19.25 12.14 0.75
CA GLN A 225 18.41 11.90 1.93
C GLN A 225 18.66 10.52 2.59
N LYS A 226 19.47 9.66 1.97
CA LYS A 226 19.79 8.30 2.45
C LYS A 226 18.53 7.46 2.70
N LEU A 227 17.51 7.64 1.87
CA LEU A 227 16.26 6.90 1.98
C LEU A 227 16.50 5.45 1.55
N ILE A 228 16.02 4.51 2.37
CA ILE A 228 16.15 3.07 2.12
C ILE A 228 14.78 2.40 2.09
N ILE A 229 14.67 1.33 1.31
CA ILE A 229 13.67 0.29 1.45
C ILE A 229 14.24 -0.74 2.41
N ASP A 230 13.62 -0.92 3.57
CA ASP A 230 14.08 -1.89 4.57
C ASP A 230 13.23 -3.17 4.58
N ASN A 231 11.97 -3.06 4.16
CA ASN A 231 11.04 -4.18 4.08
C ASN A 231 10.44 -4.33 2.68
N VAL A 232 10.29 -5.57 2.21
CA VAL A 232 9.53 -5.91 1.02
C VAL A 232 8.52 -6.99 1.38
N THR A 233 7.25 -6.70 1.21
CA THR A 233 6.13 -7.60 1.54
C THR A 233 5.42 -8.00 0.26
N PHE A 234 5.42 -9.30 -0.07
CA PHE A 234 4.66 -9.87 -1.18
C PHE A 234 3.37 -10.48 -0.65
N ILE A 235 2.24 -10.10 -1.25
CA ILE A 235 0.92 -10.68 -0.97
C ILE A 235 0.25 -11.11 -2.28
N GLY A 236 -0.77 -11.96 -2.19
CA GLY A 236 -1.47 -12.49 -3.37
C GLY A 236 -0.76 -13.65 -4.08
N LEU A 237 0.31 -14.20 -3.48
CA LEU A 237 0.97 -15.41 -3.98
C LEU A 237 0.03 -16.60 -3.77
N GLN A 238 -0.37 -17.30 -4.83
CA GLN A 238 -1.25 -18.47 -4.68
C GLN A 238 -0.55 -19.59 -3.90
N ASN A 239 -1.27 -20.17 -2.94
CA ASN A 239 -0.86 -21.37 -2.24
C ASN A 239 -1.07 -22.59 -3.15
N ALA A 240 -0.03 -23.03 -3.86
CA ALA A 240 -0.12 -24.09 -4.85
C ALA A 240 -0.08 -25.53 -4.26
N GLY A 241 0.05 -25.69 -2.93
CA GLY A 241 0.31 -26.99 -2.31
C GLY A 241 1.70 -27.55 -2.68
N GLY A 242 2.47 -27.99 -1.70
CA GLY A 242 3.83 -28.52 -1.94
C GLY A 242 4.95 -27.47 -2.04
N VAL A 243 4.65 -26.18 -1.92
CA VAL A 243 5.69 -25.15 -1.69
C VAL A 243 6.14 -25.23 -0.24
N GLU A 244 7.38 -25.69 -0.01
CA GLU A 244 7.93 -25.84 1.34
C GLU A 244 8.55 -24.54 1.88
N GLY A 245 8.96 -23.64 0.99
CA GLY A 245 9.51 -22.35 1.39
C GLY A 245 9.85 -21.41 0.25
N TYR A 246 10.37 -20.25 0.63
CA TYR A 246 10.75 -19.17 -0.28
C TYR A 246 12.21 -18.80 -0.14
N THR A 247 12.84 -18.45 -1.26
CA THR A 247 14.16 -17.84 -1.30
C THR A 247 14.11 -16.48 -1.97
N PHE A 248 14.87 -15.54 -1.42
CA PHE A 248 14.98 -14.17 -1.90
C PHE A 248 16.42 -13.89 -2.32
N ASN A 249 16.60 -13.31 -3.51
CA ASN A 249 17.89 -12.85 -3.99
C ASN A 249 17.75 -11.45 -4.59
N ILE A 250 18.69 -10.57 -4.24
CA ILE A 250 18.87 -9.29 -4.93
C ILE A 250 19.89 -9.53 -6.04
N THR A 251 19.49 -9.39 -7.29
CA THR A 251 20.35 -9.62 -8.45
C THR A 251 21.09 -8.35 -8.87
N ARG A 252 20.58 -7.17 -8.48
CA ARG A 252 21.18 -5.86 -8.76
C ARG A 252 20.76 -4.84 -7.71
N GLY A 253 21.64 -3.87 -7.40
CA GLY A 253 21.29 -2.65 -6.67
C GLY A 253 21.57 -2.66 -5.16
N ALA A 254 21.76 -3.84 -4.54
CA ALA A 254 22.22 -3.95 -3.15
C ALA A 254 22.97 -5.26 -2.89
N ASN A 255 23.90 -5.23 -1.94
CA ASN A 255 24.62 -6.41 -1.42
C ASN A 255 24.08 -6.78 -0.03
N SER A 256 22.78 -6.95 0.09
CA SER A 256 22.11 -7.31 1.34
C SER A 256 21.44 -8.67 1.25
N THR A 257 21.42 -9.37 2.38
CA THR A 257 20.61 -10.57 2.60
C THR A 257 19.52 -10.19 3.59
N GLY A 258 18.25 -10.32 3.20
CA GLY A 258 17.12 -10.05 4.10
C GLY A 258 16.71 -11.27 4.92
N ASP A 259 16.11 -11.02 6.08
CA ASP A 259 15.40 -12.04 6.86
C ASP A 259 14.04 -12.29 6.23
N ILE A 260 13.76 -13.54 5.86
CA ILE A 260 12.52 -13.91 5.18
C ILE A 260 11.57 -14.56 6.18
N LYS A 261 10.28 -14.21 6.11
CA LYS A 261 9.18 -14.89 6.80
C LYS A 261 8.05 -15.16 5.81
N ALA A 262 7.43 -16.33 5.89
CA ALA A 262 6.30 -16.71 5.06
C ALA A 262 5.14 -17.21 5.93
N SER A 263 3.92 -16.75 5.64
CA SER A 263 2.71 -17.11 6.38
C SER A 263 1.50 -17.21 5.45
N LEU A 264 0.58 -18.13 5.75
CA LEU A 264 -0.68 -18.24 5.02
C LEU A 264 -1.65 -17.12 5.42
N ASP A 265 -2.51 -16.73 4.48
CA ASP A 265 -3.65 -15.87 4.75
C ASP A 265 -4.76 -16.66 5.48
N SER A 266 -5.77 -15.95 5.98
CA SER A 266 -6.88 -16.53 6.76
C SER A 266 -7.69 -17.55 5.96
N SER A 267 -7.76 -17.37 4.63
CA SER A 267 -8.44 -18.29 3.71
C SER A 267 -7.58 -19.48 3.28
N GLN A 268 -6.30 -19.51 3.67
CA GLN A 268 -5.25 -20.42 3.20
C GLN A 268 -5.06 -20.46 1.67
N ARG A 269 -5.64 -19.48 0.96
CA ARG A 269 -5.55 -19.35 -0.50
C ARG A 269 -4.28 -18.64 -0.92
N PHE A 270 -3.84 -17.68 -0.12
CA PHE A 270 -2.70 -16.83 -0.44
C PHE A 270 -1.59 -16.99 0.60
N VAL A 271 -0.36 -16.81 0.15
CA VAL A 271 0.82 -16.72 1.00
C VAL A 271 1.29 -15.27 1.05
N THR A 272 1.58 -14.79 2.24
CA THR A 272 2.31 -13.54 2.48
C THR A 272 3.77 -13.88 2.71
N VAL A 273 4.68 -13.21 1.99
CA VAL A 273 6.13 -13.34 2.20
C VAL A 273 6.70 -11.97 2.53
N GLN A 274 7.28 -11.84 3.71
CA GLN A 274 7.93 -10.62 4.18
C GLN A 274 9.44 -10.82 4.19
N ILE A 275 10.16 -9.84 3.64
CA ILE A 275 11.61 -9.77 3.69
C ILE A 275 11.98 -8.49 4.42
N SER A 276 12.72 -8.61 5.51
CA SER A 276 13.15 -7.49 6.37
C SER A 276 14.67 -7.33 6.38
N GLY A 277 15.14 -6.12 6.70
CA GLY A 277 16.57 -5.82 6.79
C GLY A 277 17.28 -5.74 5.43
N VAL A 278 16.55 -5.53 4.33
CA VAL A 278 17.17 -5.49 2.99
C VAL A 278 17.97 -4.20 2.75
N ALA A 279 17.61 -3.10 3.40
CA ALA A 279 18.30 -1.81 3.36
C ALA A 279 18.74 -1.34 1.94
N ILE A 280 17.86 -1.46 0.94
CA ILE A 280 18.13 -1.06 -0.45
C ILE A 280 18.00 0.47 -0.56
N PRO A 281 19.01 1.23 -1.02
CA PRO A 281 18.86 2.65 -1.28
C PRO A 281 17.77 2.90 -2.34
N ILE A 282 16.70 3.62 -2.00
CA ILE A 282 15.53 3.76 -2.90
C ILE A 282 15.88 4.51 -4.19
N GLY A 283 16.88 5.40 -4.14
CA GLY A 283 17.40 6.11 -5.30
C GLY A 283 18.34 5.28 -6.19
N THR A 284 18.56 3.99 -5.90
CA THR A 284 19.35 3.10 -6.76
C THR A 284 18.43 2.10 -7.44
N GLU A 285 18.57 1.93 -8.76
CA GLU A 285 17.87 0.87 -9.48
C GLU A 285 18.25 -0.50 -8.91
N PHE A 286 17.24 -1.33 -8.65
CA PHE A 286 17.43 -2.67 -8.14
C PHE A 286 16.61 -3.68 -8.93
N GLU A 287 17.06 -4.92 -8.87
CA GLU A 287 16.35 -6.10 -9.35
C GLU A 287 16.43 -7.16 -8.26
N LEU A 288 15.30 -7.78 -7.98
CA LEU A 288 15.22 -8.85 -7.00
C LEU A 288 14.25 -9.94 -7.45
N GLU A 289 14.49 -11.14 -6.94
CA GLU A 289 13.83 -12.36 -7.34
C GLU A 289 13.39 -13.13 -6.08
N LEU A 290 12.09 -13.43 -6.01
CA LEU A 290 11.50 -14.32 -5.02
C LEU A 290 11.13 -15.64 -5.71
N LYS A 291 11.76 -16.75 -5.30
CA LYS A 291 11.44 -18.10 -5.80
C LYS A 291 10.66 -18.90 -4.77
N HIS A 292 9.68 -19.66 -5.23
CA HIS A 292 9.14 -20.79 -4.47
C HIS A 292 9.85 -22.10 -4.88
N GLY A 293 10.01 -23.06 -3.96
CA GLY A 293 10.58 -24.37 -4.31
C GLY A 293 10.54 -25.41 -3.19
N ASN A 294 10.85 -26.67 -3.55
CA ASN A 294 11.04 -27.78 -2.61
C ASN A 294 12.45 -27.68 -1.99
N ALA A 295 12.57 -28.00 -0.70
CA ALA A 295 13.66 -27.61 0.20
C ALA A 295 15.11 -28.03 -0.18
N LEU A 296 15.31 -28.79 -1.25
CA LEU A 296 16.54 -29.57 -1.46
C LEU A 296 17.68 -28.87 -2.21
N ASN A 297 17.49 -27.77 -2.98
CA ASN A 297 18.53 -27.28 -3.91
C ASN A 297 18.71 -25.74 -4.02
N SER A 298 18.77 -24.98 -2.92
CA SER A 298 19.11 -23.53 -3.02
C SER A 298 19.92 -23.00 -1.84
N SER A 299 20.86 -22.08 -2.14
CA SER A 299 21.90 -21.52 -1.26
C SER A 299 21.60 -20.11 -0.72
N GLY A 300 20.33 -19.71 -0.58
CA GLY A 300 19.91 -18.41 -0.05
C GLY A 300 19.26 -18.48 1.34
N ASN A 301 18.96 -17.33 1.96
CA ASN A 301 18.13 -17.24 3.16
C ASN A 301 16.75 -17.86 2.88
N LYS A 302 16.21 -18.63 3.84
CA LYS A 302 15.00 -19.45 3.67
C LYS A 302 13.95 -19.09 4.71
N ALA A 303 12.69 -19.05 4.30
CA ALA A 303 11.54 -19.10 5.19
C ALA A 303 10.68 -20.32 4.87
N PHE A 304 10.28 -21.05 5.90
CA PHE A 304 9.24 -22.06 5.81
C PHE A 304 7.88 -21.40 6.02
N ILE A 305 6.84 -21.96 5.39
CA ILE A 305 5.47 -21.54 5.67
C ILE A 305 5.13 -21.99 7.09
N GLY A 306 4.98 -21.03 8.01
CA GLY A 306 4.46 -21.32 9.34
C GLY A 306 2.98 -21.70 9.23
N LEU A 307 2.63 -22.86 9.81
CA LEU A 307 1.23 -23.25 10.07
C LEU A 307 0.60 -22.37 11.16
#